data_AF-A0AAD9FNM3-F1
#
_entry.id   AF-A0AAD9FNM3-F1
#
_cell.length_a   1.000
_cell.length_b   1.000
_cell.length_c   1.000
_cell.angle_alpha   90.00
_cell.angle_beta   90.00
_cell.angle_gamma   90.00
#
_symmetry.space_group_name_H-M   'P 1'
#
loop_
_entity.id
_entity.type
_entity.pdbx_description
1 polymer ?
#
loop_
_entity_poly.entity_id
_entity_poly.type
_entity_poly.pdbx_seq_one_letter_code
_entity_poly.pdbx_strand_id
1 'polypeptide(L)'
;MVNRMRAAIVKVFSTKHSLTLPAAALNYIEQVLTENDIPEEEWITGLEFWAREYLKGEDSSSLVALDPLRRAYEALQLGTTEDADEIDPSEINIESHFSVVDAFDMPPVHFDSVRAGFTTSRNKPSIAGQAASRSAFLRERWGIIREIVLRNENFTPPAIGGHDRENYLKLTSTRNLLGRAGQLFLLFGMLSRDPEGKLCLEDGEGRVRLDMTDAVPGEGLFTEGCMTLIEGEYTIDETIRVLAMGHPPSEKRDISRALHGHVDFLGTGAISLKEEQKYIPTVQANTQVSFVILSDVWLDHPRTMPALRKLFEGYAEAVEYRPMVFVLCGNFCQRGWEGEGGLKRYTNGFNALTDLLQSFPLLHSSHFIFVPGPLDPWSSGTLPRPALPSTFSSRLTARIPKARFVSNPCRLRYFGQEIVIYREDLMGRMVRGLVGVKEEEGADMKRYLVQTILDQSHLSPLPQSTRPTLWEYDHALRLYPMPTAVVLADKYERYELTYEGCHVFNPGRFVSGGGAEGEGGEFEWAMYYPATGRSERSALTLD
;
A
#
# COMPACT_ATOMS: atom_id res chain seq x y z
N MET A 1 -14.38 -44.81 -15.81
CA MET A 1 -14.92 -43.70 -15.01
C MET A 1 -13.95 -43.22 -13.93
N VAL A 2 -13.52 -44.07 -12.99
CA VAL A 2 -12.67 -43.68 -11.84
C VAL A 2 -11.42 -42.85 -12.20
N ASN A 3 -10.67 -43.23 -13.24
CA ASN A 3 -9.48 -42.45 -13.65
C ASN A 3 -9.79 -41.05 -14.20
N ARG A 4 -10.97 -40.83 -14.79
CA ARG A 4 -11.39 -39.50 -15.29
C ARG A 4 -11.88 -38.60 -14.17
N MET A 5 -12.60 -39.16 -13.20
CA MET A 5 -13.07 -38.45 -12.01
C MET A 5 -11.87 -37.96 -11.17
N ARG A 6 -10.87 -38.83 -10.95
CA ARG A 6 -9.59 -38.44 -10.31
C ARG A 6 -8.90 -37.29 -11.02
N ALA A 7 -8.83 -37.34 -12.35
CA ALA A 7 -8.21 -36.28 -13.14
C ALA A 7 -8.96 -34.95 -12.98
N ALA A 8 -10.29 -34.96 -12.92
CA ALA A 8 -11.10 -33.76 -12.68
C ALA A 8 -10.87 -33.17 -11.28
N ILE A 9 -10.86 -34.01 -10.25
CA ILE A 9 -10.61 -33.60 -8.86
C ILE A 9 -9.23 -32.94 -8.73
N VAL A 10 -8.17 -33.58 -9.24
CA VAL A 10 -6.80 -33.05 -9.18
C VAL A 10 -6.67 -31.76 -9.99
N LYS A 11 -7.30 -31.70 -11.17
CA LYS A 11 -7.29 -30.48 -12.01
C LYS A 11 -7.89 -29.28 -11.27
N VAL A 12 -9.01 -29.47 -10.57
CA VAL A 12 -9.67 -28.37 -9.86
C VAL A 12 -8.92 -28.04 -8.57
N PHE A 13 -8.77 -28.99 -7.66
CA PHE A 13 -8.20 -28.71 -6.34
C PHE A 13 -6.72 -28.37 -6.43
N SER A 14 -5.91 -29.16 -7.15
CA SER A 14 -4.45 -28.97 -7.17
C SER A 14 -3.97 -28.00 -8.24
N THR A 15 -4.54 -28.01 -9.44
CA THR A 15 -4.08 -27.12 -10.51
C THR A 15 -4.74 -25.74 -10.48
N LYS A 16 -6.06 -25.65 -10.25
CA LYS A 16 -6.78 -24.37 -10.24
C LYS A 16 -6.72 -23.64 -8.89
N HIS A 17 -6.82 -24.38 -7.80
CA HIS A 17 -6.87 -23.82 -6.43
C HIS A 17 -5.58 -24.04 -5.61
N SER A 18 -4.53 -24.62 -6.21
CA SER A 18 -3.23 -24.85 -5.54
C SER A 18 -3.32 -25.63 -4.22
N LEU A 19 -4.32 -26.51 -4.08
CA LEU A 19 -4.53 -27.37 -2.92
C LEU A 19 -3.85 -28.73 -3.08
N THR A 20 -3.11 -29.16 -2.07
CA THR A 20 -2.53 -30.49 -1.97
C THR A 20 -3.57 -31.46 -1.41
N LEU A 21 -3.93 -32.49 -2.18
CA LEU A 21 -4.93 -33.49 -1.80
C LEU A 21 -4.27 -34.76 -1.24
N PRO A 22 -4.38 -35.06 0.07
CA PRO A 22 -4.08 -36.38 0.60
C PRO A 22 -5.02 -37.44 0.06
N ALA A 23 -4.58 -38.71 0.06
CA ALA A 23 -5.39 -39.83 -0.41
C ALA A 23 -6.76 -39.93 0.28
N ALA A 24 -6.84 -39.60 1.57
CA ALA A 24 -8.10 -39.61 2.32
C ALA A 24 -9.12 -38.57 1.81
N ALA A 25 -8.66 -37.35 1.50
CA ALA A 25 -9.50 -36.29 0.94
C ALA A 25 -9.94 -36.63 -0.49
N LEU A 26 -9.02 -37.12 -1.32
CA LEU A 26 -9.33 -37.54 -2.69
C LEU A 26 -10.39 -38.65 -2.73
N ASN A 27 -10.22 -39.69 -1.91
CA ASN A 27 -11.18 -40.80 -1.83
C ASN A 27 -12.55 -40.34 -1.32
N TYR A 28 -12.59 -39.37 -0.39
CA TYR A 28 -13.85 -38.82 0.10
C TYR A 28 -14.61 -38.06 -0.99
N ILE A 29 -13.92 -37.24 -1.79
CA ILE A 29 -14.53 -36.51 -2.91
C ILE A 29 -15.07 -37.49 -3.97
N GLU A 30 -14.30 -38.54 -4.30
CA GLU A 30 -14.76 -39.60 -5.21
C GLU A 30 -16.01 -40.31 -4.69
N GLN A 31 -16.02 -40.64 -3.40
CA GLN A 31 -17.16 -41.27 -2.75
C GLN A 31 -18.40 -40.38 -2.87
N VAL A 32 -18.27 -39.10 -2.53
CA VAL A 32 -19.37 -38.13 -2.60
C VAL A 32 -19.92 -37.96 -4.02
N LEU A 33 -19.05 -37.83 -5.03
CA LEU A 33 -19.51 -37.70 -6.43
C LEU A 33 -20.22 -38.96 -6.92
N THR A 34 -19.78 -40.13 -6.46
CA THR A 34 -20.37 -41.43 -6.83
C THR A 34 -21.70 -41.67 -6.11
N GLU A 35 -21.78 -41.35 -4.81
CA GLU A 35 -23.00 -41.56 -3.99
C GLU A 35 -24.15 -40.64 -4.41
N ASN A 36 -23.84 -39.44 -4.92
CA ASN A 36 -24.84 -38.47 -5.35
C ASN A 36 -25.14 -38.52 -6.86
N ASP A 37 -24.57 -39.49 -7.60
CA ASP A 37 -24.79 -39.70 -9.03
C ASP A 37 -24.62 -38.43 -9.90
N ILE A 38 -23.59 -37.63 -9.61
CA ILE A 38 -23.35 -36.34 -10.29
C ILE A 38 -22.87 -36.59 -11.74
N PRO A 39 -23.51 -36.00 -12.78
CA PRO A 39 -23.09 -36.15 -14.17
C PRO A 39 -21.65 -35.69 -14.43
N GLU A 40 -20.94 -36.36 -15.35
CA GLU A 40 -19.53 -36.04 -15.70
C GLU A 40 -19.34 -34.59 -16.19
N GLU A 41 -20.38 -34.02 -16.81
CA GLU A 41 -20.39 -32.63 -17.31
C GLU A 41 -20.40 -31.59 -16.17
N GLU A 42 -20.92 -31.96 -15.00
CA GLU A 42 -21.07 -31.06 -13.85
C GLU A 42 -19.93 -31.16 -12.83
N TRP A 43 -19.05 -32.16 -12.97
CA TRP A 43 -17.96 -32.40 -12.02
C TRP A 43 -17.08 -31.16 -11.82
N ILE A 44 -16.65 -30.51 -12.91
CA ILE A 44 -15.74 -29.36 -12.82
C ILE A 44 -16.41 -28.23 -12.04
N THR A 45 -17.64 -27.87 -12.41
CA THR A 45 -18.39 -26.79 -11.76
C THR A 45 -18.65 -27.09 -10.28
N GLY A 46 -19.12 -28.30 -9.94
CA GLY A 46 -19.38 -28.69 -8.56
C GLY A 46 -18.11 -28.75 -7.70
N LEU A 47 -17.02 -29.31 -8.23
CA LEU A 47 -15.73 -29.35 -7.55
C LEU A 47 -15.14 -27.95 -7.34
N GLU A 48 -15.37 -27.02 -8.26
CA GLU A 48 -14.94 -25.63 -8.10
C GLU A 48 -15.70 -24.93 -6.97
N PHE A 49 -17.02 -25.12 -6.87
CA PHE A 49 -17.78 -24.62 -5.74
C PHE A 49 -17.28 -25.19 -4.42
N TRP A 50 -17.00 -26.50 -4.38
CA TRP A 50 -16.51 -27.16 -3.18
C TRP A 50 -15.10 -26.73 -2.77
N ALA A 51 -14.17 -26.60 -3.72
CA ALA A 51 -12.83 -26.08 -3.43
C ALA A 51 -12.89 -24.63 -2.92
N ARG A 52 -13.77 -23.80 -3.51
CA ARG A 52 -13.99 -22.42 -3.04
C ARG A 52 -14.63 -22.37 -1.66
N GLU A 53 -15.59 -23.25 -1.35
CA GLU A 53 -16.20 -23.31 -0.03
C GLU A 53 -15.22 -23.78 1.03
N TYR A 54 -14.38 -24.77 0.70
CA TYR A 54 -13.30 -25.23 1.58
C TYR A 54 -12.36 -24.09 1.95
N LEU A 55 -11.94 -23.28 0.97
CA LEU A 55 -11.06 -22.12 1.18
C LEU A 55 -11.69 -20.97 2.00
N LYS A 56 -13.01 -20.96 2.19
CA LYS A 56 -13.68 -19.97 3.05
C LYS A 56 -13.62 -20.32 4.52
N GLY A 57 -13.41 -21.60 4.86
CA GLY A 57 -13.37 -22.04 6.26
C GLY A 57 -12.18 -21.45 7.01
N GLU A 58 -12.39 -21.05 8.26
CA GLU A 58 -11.33 -20.53 9.15
C GLU A 58 -10.19 -21.56 9.36
N ASP A 59 -10.50 -22.86 9.30
CA ASP A 59 -9.54 -23.96 9.41
C ASP A 59 -8.98 -24.44 8.05
N SER A 60 -9.15 -23.66 6.97
CA SER A 60 -8.69 -24.05 5.65
C SER A 60 -7.17 -23.98 5.52
N SER A 61 -6.57 -25.00 4.92
CA SER A 61 -5.13 -25.07 4.68
C SER A 61 -4.81 -25.57 3.28
N SER A 62 -3.63 -25.22 2.77
CA SER A 62 -3.17 -25.69 1.46
C SER A 62 -3.09 -27.22 1.38
N LEU A 63 -2.85 -27.91 2.50
CA LEU A 63 -3.03 -29.34 2.62
C LEU A 63 -4.49 -29.63 3.02
N VAL A 64 -5.25 -30.29 2.14
CA VAL A 64 -6.69 -30.51 2.38
C VAL A 64 -6.91 -31.51 3.51
N ALA A 65 -7.32 -31.00 4.67
CA ALA A 65 -7.78 -31.82 5.79
C ALA A 65 -9.21 -32.32 5.58
N LEU A 66 -9.52 -33.51 6.09
CA LEU A 66 -10.80 -34.18 5.85
C LEU A 66 -11.98 -33.49 6.55
N ASP A 67 -11.81 -33.08 7.81
CA ASP A 67 -12.92 -32.49 8.60
C ASP A 67 -13.39 -31.13 8.06
N PRO A 68 -12.50 -30.17 7.68
CA PRO A 68 -12.96 -28.95 7.04
C PRO A 68 -13.52 -29.19 5.63
N LEU A 69 -13.04 -30.20 4.90
CA LEU A 69 -13.58 -30.60 3.59
C LEU A 69 -15.02 -31.13 3.69
N ARG A 70 -15.31 -31.91 4.75
CA ARG A 70 -16.67 -32.38 5.08
C ARG A 70 -17.59 -31.22 5.41
N ARG A 71 -17.17 -30.31 6.31
CA ARG A 71 -17.93 -29.11 6.65
C ARG A 71 -18.24 -28.25 5.42
N ALA A 72 -17.28 -28.08 4.52
CA ALA A 72 -17.47 -27.35 3.27
C ALA A 72 -18.50 -28.03 2.35
N TYR A 73 -18.56 -29.36 2.34
CA TYR A 73 -19.58 -30.10 1.58
C TYR A 73 -20.97 -29.96 2.20
N GLU A 74 -21.06 -30.10 3.53
CA GLU A 74 -22.31 -29.94 4.27
C GLU A 74 -22.88 -28.52 4.09
N ALA A 75 -22.02 -27.49 4.09
CA ALA A 75 -22.40 -26.12 3.80
C ALA A 75 -22.98 -25.94 2.38
N LEU A 76 -22.45 -26.68 1.39
CA LEU A 76 -23.00 -26.68 0.03
C LEU A 76 -24.34 -27.42 -0.06
N GLN A 77 -24.50 -28.53 0.66
CA GLN A 77 -25.73 -29.33 0.66
C GLN A 77 -26.90 -28.64 1.36
N LEU A 78 -26.63 -27.92 2.44
CA LEU A 78 -27.66 -27.18 3.17
C LEU A 78 -28.31 -26.10 2.31
N GLY A 79 -27.67 -25.73 1.19
CA GLY A 79 -27.96 -24.51 0.47
C GLY A 79 -27.71 -23.36 1.41
N THR A 80 -26.76 -22.48 1.12
CA THR A 80 -26.79 -21.19 1.80
C THR A 80 -28.08 -20.49 1.37
N THR A 81 -29.17 -20.71 2.11
CA THR A 81 -30.11 -19.66 2.51
C THR A 81 -29.41 -18.71 3.47
N GLU A 82 -28.18 -18.32 3.15
CA GLU A 82 -27.80 -16.93 3.22
C GLU A 82 -28.11 -16.39 1.82
N ASP A 83 -29.40 -16.42 1.47
CA ASP A 83 -29.92 -15.28 0.74
C ASP A 83 -29.38 -14.07 1.48
N ALA A 84 -28.78 -13.18 0.70
CA ALA A 84 -28.43 -11.88 1.19
C ALA A 84 -29.65 -11.34 1.95
N ASP A 85 -29.60 -11.36 3.28
CA ASP A 85 -30.03 -10.18 4.01
C ASP A 85 -29.10 -9.10 3.45
N GLU A 86 -29.53 -8.50 2.33
CA GLU A 86 -29.13 -7.18 1.91
C GLU A 86 -29.36 -6.33 3.13
N ILE A 87 -28.32 -6.18 3.96
CA ILE A 87 -28.41 -5.35 5.13
C ILE A 87 -28.74 -3.98 4.58
N ASP A 88 -29.88 -3.44 4.99
CA ASP A 88 -30.29 -2.12 4.58
C ASP A 88 -29.11 -1.17 4.87
N PRO A 89 -28.54 -0.51 3.84
CA PRO A 89 -27.46 0.44 4.00
C PRO A 89 -27.69 1.47 5.11
N SER A 90 -28.95 1.78 5.42
CA SER A 90 -29.34 2.73 6.46
C SER A 90 -29.27 2.18 7.88
N GLU A 91 -29.26 0.86 8.07
CA GLU A 91 -29.17 0.21 9.39
C GLU A 91 -27.72 0.01 9.86
N ILE A 92 -26.74 0.15 8.95
CA ILE A 92 -25.32 -0.06 9.28
C ILE A 92 -24.72 1.16 9.96
N ASN A 93 -24.19 0.96 11.17
CA ASN A 93 -23.41 1.98 11.85
C ASN A 93 -22.05 2.17 11.17
N ILE A 94 -21.94 3.12 10.24
CA ILE A 94 -20.70 3.41 9.50
C ILE A 94 -19.50 3.71 10.41
N GLU A 95 -19.73 4.26 11.61
CA GLU A 95 -18.66 4.64 12.55
C GLU A 95 -17.94 3.42 13.12
N SER A 96 -18.64 2.28 13.32
CA SER A 96 -18.00 1.04 13.80
C SER A 96 -17.11 0.38 12.76
N HIS A 97 -17.21 0.80 11.50
CA HIS A 97 -16.37 0.32 10.40
C HIS A 97 -15.22 1.28 10.06
N PHE A 98 -15.00 2.31 10.88
CA PHE A 98 -13.85 3.21 10.77
C PHE A 98 -12.80 2.90 11.83
N SER A 99 -11.54 2.77 11.42
CA SER A 99 -10.41 2.63 12.34
C SER A 99 -9.16 3.32 11.83
N VAL A 100 -8.39 3.89 12.75
CA VAL A 100 -7.07 4.46 12.50
C VAL A 100 -6.03 3.44 12.94
N VAL A 101 -5.14 3.06 12.02
CA VAL A 101 -4.09 2.06 12.23
C VAL A 101 -2.75 2.76 12.29
N ASP A 102 -2.08 2.64 13.43
CA ASP A 102 -0.71 3.11 13.64
C ASP A 102 0.29 2.10 13.05
N ALA A 103 1.37 2.60 12.45
CA ALA A 103 2.42 1.77 11.84
C ALA A 103 3.10 0.85 12.86
N PHE A 104 3.17 1.25 14.13
CA PHE A 104 3.78 0.43 15.20
C PHE A 104 2.82 -0.61 15.78
N ASP A 105 1.52 -0.49 15.50
CA ASP A 105 0.48 -1.45 15.92
C ASP A 105 0.17 -2.49 14.84
N MET A 106 0.69 -2.30 13.62
CA MET A 106 0.51 -3.26 12.53
C MET A 106 1.17 -4.62 12.87
N PRO A 107 0.52 -5.74 12.49
CA PRO A 107 1.09 -7.06 12.71
C PRO A 107 2.34 -7.26 11.83
N PRO A 108 3.39 -7.92 12.36
CA PRO A 108 4.62 -8.18 11.63
C PRO A 108 4.43 -9.29 10.58
N VAL A 109 3.84 -8.91 9.45
CA VAL A 109 3.53 -9.80 8.34
C VAL A 109 4.69 -9.84 7.36
N HIS A 110 5.36 -10.99 7.31
CA HIS A 110 6.54 -11.22 6.50
C HIS A 110 6.23 -12.06 5.27
N PHE A 111 6.93 -11.76 4.17
CA PHE A 111 6.83 -12.54 2.95
C PHE A 111 7.81 -13.72 2.95
N ASP A 112 7.30 -14.93 2.71
CA ASP A 112 8.09 -16.14 2.52
C ASP A 112 8.20 -16.44 1.03
N SER A 113 9.40 -16.26 0.47
CA SER A 113 9.69 -16.47 -0.96
C SER A 113 9.63 -17.93 -1.39
N VAL A 114 9.77 -18.89 -0.46
CA VAL A 114 9.66 -20.32 -0.78
C VAL A 114 8.20 -20.73 -0.90
N ARG A 115 7.35 -20.20 -0.02
CA ARG A 115 5.90 -20.46 -0.03
C ARG A 115 5.12 -19.54 -0.97
N ALA A 116 5.76 -18.50 -1.50
CA ALA A 116 5.11 -17.41 -2.23
C ALA A 116 3.89 -16.85 -1.49
N GLY A 117 4.03 -16.65 -0.17
CA GLY A 117 2.92 -16.28 0.71
C GLY A 117 3.36 -15.49 1.93
N PHE A 118 2.38 -15.01 2.70
CA PHE A 118 2.63 -14.20 3.88
C PHE A 118 2.45 -15.01 5.16
N THR A 119 3.29 -14.72 6.15
CA THR A 119 3.22 -15.32 7.48
C THR A 119 3.40 -14.25 8.55
N THR A 120 2.65 -14.36 9.64
CA THR A 120 2.76 -13.42 10.75
C THR A 120 3.81 -13.92 11.73
N SER A 121 4.79 -13.08 12.04
CA SER A 121 5.78 -13.38 13.08
C SER A 121 5.14 -13.41 14.47
N ARG A 122 5.58 -14.33 15.32
CA ARG A 122 5.19 -14.38 16.74
C ARG A 122 5.90 -13.32 17.57
N ASN A 123 7.04 -12.83 17.10
CA ASN A 123 7.86 -11.85 17.80
C ASN A 123 7.44 -10.44 17.41
N LYS A 124 7.30 -9.56 18.40
CA LYS A 124 7.06 -8.14 18.15
C LYS A 124 8.31 -7.49 17.53
N PRO A 125 8.16 -6.61 16.52
CA PRO A 125 9.28 -5.86 15.96
C PRO A 125 9.99 -4.97 16.98
N SER A 126 11.31 -4.90 16.87
CA SER A 126 12.17 -4.01 17.65
C SER A 126 12.57 -2.79 16.84
N ILE A 127 12.65 -1.62 17.51
CA ILE A 127 13.24 -0.40 16.93
C ILE A 127 14.75 -0.61 16.70
N ALA A 128 15.41 -1.34 17.60
CA ALA A 128 16.78 -1.80 17.46
C ALA A 128 16.78 -3.21 16.88
N GLY A 129 16.55 -3.32 15.58
CA GLY A 129 16.46 -4.59 14.89
C GLY A 129 17.76 -5.39 14.91
N GLN A 130 17.67 -6.70 14.67
CA GLN A 130 18.84 -7.58 14.63
C GLN A 130 19.68 -7.36 13.36
N ALA A 131 20.95 -7.79 13.41
CA ALA A 131 21.83 -7.73 12.23
C ALA A 131 21.26 -8.49 11.02
N ALA A 132 20.56 -9.61 11.26
CA ALA A 132 19.87 -10.37 10.23
C ALA A 132 18.74 -9.55 9.56
N SER A 133 18.00 -8.77 10.35
CA SER A 133 16.87 -7.94 9.91
C SER A 133 17.28 -6.94 8.84
N ARG A 134 18.53 -6.43 8.88
CA ARG A 134 19.08 -5.51 7.86
C ARG A 134 19.03 -6.06 6.45
N SER A 135 19.30 -7.36 6.27
CA SER A 135 19.26 -8.00 4.96
C SER A 135 17.87 -8.55 4.63
N ALA A 136 17.14 -8.99 5.66
CA ALA A 136 15.84 -9.64 5.50
C ALA A 136 14.81 -8.70 4.86
N PHE A 137 14.68 -7.46 5.33
CA PHE A 137 13.64 -6.55 4.82
C PHE A 137 13.81 -6.24 3.32
N LEU A 138 15.05 -6.06 2.83
CA LEU A 138 15.32 -5.86 1.40
C LEU A 138 14.99 -7.09 0.57
N ARG A 139 15.30 -8.29 1.09
CA ARG A 139 14.95 -9.56 0.46
C ARG A 139 13.43 -9.74 0.39
N GLU A 140 12.69 -9.31 1.40
CA GLU A 140 11.23 -9.32 1.37
C GLU A 140 10.68 -8.38 0.29
N ARG A 141 11.18 -7.13 0.20
CA ARG A 141 10.78 -6.19 -0.87
C ARG A 141 11.03 -6.81 -2.25
N TRP A 142 12.22 -7.36 -2.47
CA TRP A 142 12.57 -8.03 -3.72
C TRP A 142 11.68 -9.24 -3.99
N GLY A 143 11.41 -10.08 -2.99
CA GLY A 143 10.61 -11.29 -3.11
C GLY A 143 9.15 -11.01 -3.49
N ILE A 144 8.53 -10.01 -2.86
CA ILE A 144 7.13 -9.62 -3.16
C ILE A 144 7.02 -9.18 -4.62
N ILE A 145 7.89 -8.25 -5.04
CA ILE A 145 7.86 -7.70 -6.40
C ILE A 145 8.22 -8.78 -7.43
N ARG A 146 9.19 -9.66 -7.12
CA ARG A 146 9.52 -10.79 -7.98
C ARG A 146 8.31 -11.67 -8.23
N GLU A 147 7.56 -12.02 -7.19
CA GLU A 147 6.37 -12.85 -7.38
C GLU A 147 5.27 -12.12 -8.17
N ILE A 148 5.11 -10.80 -7.99
CA ILE A 148 4.22 -9.99 -8.84
C ILE A 148 4.63 -10.10 -10.32
N VAL A 149 5.93 -9.94 -10.61
CA VAL A 149 6.46 -10.06 -11.98
C VAL A 149 6.18 -11.47 -12.53
N LEU A 150 6.43 -12.52 -11.75
CA LEU A 150 6.26 -13.92 -12.19
C LEU A 150 4.80 -14.33 -12.37
N ARG A 151 3.85 -13.65 -11.73
CA ARG A 151 2.40 -13.85 -11.95
C ARG A 151 1.89 -13.15 -13.21
N ASN A 152 2.64 -12.20 -13.75
CA ASN A 152 2.26 -11.51 -14.97
C ASN A 152 2.38 -12.45 -16.18
N GLU A 153 1.38 -12.43 -17.06
CA GLU A 153 1.28 -13.33 -18.21
C GLU A 153 2.49 -13.21 -19.16
N ASN A 154 3.06 -12.01 -19.29
CA ASN A 154 4.23 -11.77 -20.14
C ASN A 154 5.49 -12.52 -19.67
N PHE A 155 5.58 -12.88 -18.37
CA PHE A 155 6.72 -13.54 -17.76
C PHE A 155 6.46 -15.03 -17.47
N THR A 156 5.24 -15.50 -17.71
CA THR A 156 4.83 -16.89 -17.43
C THR A 156 5.16 -17.78 -18.64
N PRO A 157 5.89 -18.90 -18.45
CA PRO A 157 6.17 -19.80 -19.57
C PRO A 157 4.88 -20.46 -20.08
N PRO A 158 4.67 -20.58 -21.40
CA PRO A 158 3.47 -21.21 -21.95
C PRO A 158 3.35 -22.67 -21.51
N ALA A 159 2.16 -23.04 -21.03
CA ALA A 159 1.88 -24.37 -20.45
C ALA A 159 1.91 -25.52 -21.47
N ILE A 160 1.79 -25.21 -22.77
CA ILE A 160 1.81 -26.19 -23.86
C ILE A 160 3.02 -25.89 -24.75
N GLY A 161 3.82 -26.93 -25.04
CA GLY A 161 4.95 -26.83 -25.96
C GLY A 161 4.48 -26.50 -27.37
N GLY A 162 4.56 -25.22 -27.75
CA GLY A 162 4.17 -24.69 -29.05
C GLY A 162 4.84 -23.35 -29.34
N HIS A 163 4.53 -22.76 -30.49
CA HIS A 163 5.17 -21.57 -31.09
C HIS A 163 5.21 -20.29 -30.21
N ASP A 164 4.52 -20.23 -29.06
CA ASP A 164 4.55 -19.09 -28.12
C ASP A 164 5.80 -19.00 -27.23
N ARG A 165 6.78 -19.89 -27.41
CA ARG A 165 8.06 -19.81 -26.69
C ARG A 165 8.90 -18.56 -27.02
N GLU A 166 8.63 -17.90 -28.14
CA GLU A 166 9.38 -16.72 -28.57
C GLU A 166 8.88 -15.41 -27.94
N ASN A 167 7.66 -15.39 -27.39
CA ASN A 167 7.00 -14.15 -26.95
C ASN A 167 7.03 -13.90 -25.44
N TYR A 168 7.53 -14.82 -24.62
CA TYR A 168 7.57 -14.64 -23.16
C TYR A 168 8.91 -14.05 -22.70
N LEU A 169 8.84 -13.13 -21.75
CA LEU A 169 9.97 -12.42 -21.17
C LEU A 169 10.64 -13.28 -20.10
N LYS A 170 11.74 -13.93 -20.46
CA LYS A 170 12.48 -14.80 -19.53
C LYS A 170 13.45 -14.00 -18.65
N LEU A 171 13.14 -13.91 -17.36
CA LEU A 171 14.08 -13.39 -16.37
C LEU A 171 15.30 -14.30 -16.21
N THR A 172 16.48 -13.68 -16.22
CA THR A 172 17.76 -14.33 -15.93
C THR A 172 18.34 -13.76 -14.64
N SER A 173 18.98 -14.61 -13.83
CA SER A 173 19.73 -14.16 -12.65
C SER A 173 21.15 -13.75 -13.02
N THR A 174 21.73 -12.83 -12.26
CA THR A 174 23.12 -12.34 -12.40
C THR A 174 24.15 -13.47 -12.44
N ARG A 175 23.92 -14.57 -11.71
CA ARG A 175 24.81 -15.75 -11.72
C ARG A 175 24.93 -16.43 -13.09
N ASN A 176 23.89 -16.35 -13.92
CA ASN A 176 23.84 -17.01 -15.21
C ASN A 176 24.49 -16.19 -16.34
N LEU A 177 25.08 -15.03 -16.03
CA LEU A 177 25.78 -14.16 -16.99
C LEU A 177 27.19 -14.67 -17.32
N LEU A 178 27.84 -15.33 -16.36
CA LEU A 178 29.24 -15.75 -16.47
C LEU A 178 29.49 -16.60 -17.72
N GLY A 179 30.48 -16.19 -18.52
CA GLY A 179 30.86 -16.88 -19.76
C GLY A 179 29.93 -16.66 -20.96
N ARG A 180 28.99 -15.71 -20.86
CA ARG A 180 27.99 -15.41 -21.91
C ARG A 180 28.08 -13.98 -22.44
N ALA A 181 29.30 -13.45 -22.57
CA ALA A 181 29.53 -12.14 -23.16
C ALA A 181 28.98 -12.08 -24.60
N GLY A 182 28.40 -10.93 -24.98
CA GLY A 182 27.74 -10.69 -26.25
C GLY A 182 26.29 -11.16 -26.34
N GLN A 183 25.72 -11.69 -25.25
CA GLN A 183 24.31 -12.11 -25.20
C GLN A 183 23.42 -11.05 -24.53
N LEU A 184 22.16 -11.00 -24.96
CA LEU A 184 21.12 -10.17 -24.37
C LEU A 184 20.46 -10.88 -23.19
N PHE A 185 20.20 -10.12 -22.13
CA PHE A 185 19.54 -10.59 -20.92
C PHE A 185 18.48 -9.63 -20.46
N LEU A 186 17.38 -10.19 -19.95
CA LEU A 186 16.41 -9.48 -19.13
C LEU A 186 16.63 -9.86 -17.66
N LEU A 187 17.00 -8.87 -16.87
CA LEU A 187 17.34 -9.03 -15.45
C LEU A 187 16.31 -8.32 -14.58
N PHE A 188 16.07 -8.87 -13.39
CA PHE A 188 15.27 -8.24 -12.35
C PHE A 188 16.10 -8.10 -11.07
N GLY A 189 16.25 -6.89 -10.56
CA GLY A 189 17.02 -6.63 -9.34
C GLY A 189 16.86 -5.22 -8.83
N MET A 190 17.57 -4.90 -7.75
CA MET A 190 17.60 -3.59 -7.12
C MET A 190 18.74 -2.73 -7.71
N LEU A 191 18.43 -1.49 -8.10
CA LEU A 191 19.45 -0.50 -8.41
C LEU A 191 20.24 -0.15 -7.14
N SER A 192 21.55 -0.33 -7.19
CA SER A 192 22.45 -0.08 -6.06
C SER A 192 23.81 0.43 -6.56
N ARG A 193 24.75 0.63 -5.63
CA ARG A 193 26.13 0.95 -5.96
C ARG A 193 27.07 -0.09 -5.39
N ASP A 194 28.11 -0.40 -6.16
CA ASP A 194 29.22 -1.22 -5.69
C ASP A 194 30.12 -0.42 -4.71
N PRO A 195 31.08 -1.07 -4.02
CA PRO A 195 32.01 -0.41 -3.12
C PRO A 195 32.86 0.69 -3.78
N GLU A 196 33.02 0.65 -5.10
CA GLU A 196 33.70 1.68 -5.90
C GLU A 196 32.76 2.84 -6.29
N GLY A 197 31.48 2.80 -5.88
CA GLY A 197 30.47 3.82 -6.16
C GLY A 197 29.85 3.74 -7.55
N LYS A 198 30.12 2.69 -8.32
CA LYS A 198 29.54 2.50 -9.66
C LYS A 198 28.15 1.89 -9.55
N LEU A 199 27.25 2.32 -10.43
CA LEU A 199 25.89 1.80 -10.47
C LEU A 199 25.90 0.31 -10.84
N CYS A 200 25.14 -0.49 -10.10
CA CYS A 200 24.97 -1.91 -10.36
C CYS A 200 23.52 -2.34 -10.14
N LEU A 201 23.16 -3.47 -10.73
CA LEU A 201 21.94 -4.20 -10.43
C LEU A 201 22.29 -5.34 -9.47
N GLU A 202 21.59 -5.42 -8.34
CA GLU A 202 21.75 -6.48 -7.34
C GLU A 202 20.49 -7.36 -7.30
N ASP A 203 20.64 -8.67 -7.51
CA ASP A 203 19.57 -9.64 -7.34
C ASP A 203 19.83 -10.53 -6.11
N GLY A 204 19.01 -11.57 -5.92
CA GLY A 204 19.19 -12.50 -4.80
C GLY A 204 20.47 -13.36 -4.85
N GLU A 205 21.20 -13.37 -5.96
CA GLU A 205 22.36 -14.23 -6.19
C GLU A 205 23.69 -13.47 -6.35
N GLY A 206 23.64 -12.19 -6.73
CA GLY A 206 24.85 -11.41 -6.96
C GLY A 206 24.56 -9.98 -7.45
N ARG A 207 25.59 -9.37 -8.04
CA ARG A 207 25.54 -8.02 -8.58
C ARG A 207 26.24 -7.95 -9.93
N VAL A 208 25.77 -7.08 -10.82
CA VAL A 208 26.42 -6.77 -12.09
C VAL A 208 26.45 -5.26 -12.33
N ARG A 209 27.58 -4.74 -12.80
CA ARG A 209 27.73 -3.30 -13.09
C ARG A 209 26.86 -2.91 -14.28
N LEU A 210 26.36 -1.69 -14.26
CA LEU A 210 25.53 -1.12 -15.33
C LEU A 210 26.29 -0.03 -16.06
N ASP A 211 26.33 -0.12 -17.39
CA ASP A 211 26.66 1.00 -18.27
C ASP A 211 25.34 1.59 -18.80
N MET A 212 25.10 2.85 -18.45
CA MET A 212 23.85 3.57 -18.71
C MET A 212 23.93 4.43 -19.99
N THR A 213 25.04 4.37 -20.74
CA THR A 213 25.30 5.25 -21.87
C THR A 213 24.22 5.17 -22.96
N ASP A 214 23.67 3.98 -23.22
CA ASP A 214 22.59 3.74 -24.19
C ASP A 214 21.24 3.40 -23.53
N ALA A 215 21.13 3.63 -22.21
CA ALA A 215 19.94 3.25 -21.48
C ALA A 215 18.74 4.10 -21.93
N VAL A 216 17.64 3.43 -22.27
CA VAL A 216 16.34 4.06 -22.49
C VAL A 216 15.43 3.77 -21.29
N PRO A 217 15.21 4.73 -20.38
CA PRO A 217 14.31 4.56 -19.26
C PRO A 217 12.83 4.62 -19.70
N GLY A 218 12.01 3.75 -19.12
CA GLY A 218 10.55 3.79 -19.23
C GLY A 218 9.91 4.88 -18.38
N GLU A 219 8.57 4.87 -18.30
CA GLU A 219 7.84 5.78 -17.42
C GLU A 219 8.16 5.49 -15.94
N GLY A 220 8.34 6.55 -15.15
CA GLY A 220 8.70 6.46 -13.73
C GLY A 220 10.00 7.16 -13.35
N LEU A 221 10.29 7.18 -12.06
CA LEU A 221 11.49 7.77 -11.46
C LEU A 221 12.42 6.65 -11.01
N PHE A 222 13.51 6.42 -11.75
CA PHE A 222 14.48 5.41 -11.37
C PHE A 222 15.50 6.00 -10.41
N THR A 223 15.47 5.55 -9.16
CA THR A 223 16.46 5.93 -8.14
C THR A 223 17.19 4.70 -7.64
N GLU A 224 18.32 4.90 -6.95
CA GLU A 224 18.89 3.85 -6.11
C GLU A 224 17.82 3.28 -5.16
N GLY A 225 17.87 1.99 -4.87
CA GLY A 225 16.88 1.27 -4.08
C GLY A 225 15.62 0.83 -4.83
N CYS A 226 15.37 1.31 -6.05
CA CYS A 226 14.27 0.79 -6.88
C CYS A 226 14.58 -0.61 -7.39
N MET A 227 13.58 -1.49 -7.34
CA MET A 227 13.55 -2.75 -8.08
C MET A 227 13.21 -2.45 -9.55
N THR A 228 14.03 -2.92 -10.47
CA THR A 228 13.92 -2.60 -11.90
C THR A 228 14.09 -3.85 -12.75
N LEU A 229 13.46 -3.80 -13.92
CA LEU A 229 13.70 -4.68 -15.04
C LEU A 229 14.71 -4.01 -15.96
N ILE A 230 15.79 -4.72 -16.29
CA ILE A 230 16.85 -4.23 -17.18
C ILE A 230 17.00 -5.20 -18.34
N GLU A 231 16.82 -4.69 -19.55
CA GLU A 231 17.21 -5.36 -20.78
C GLU A 231 18.56 -4.80 -21.24
N GLY A 232 19.53 -5.68 -21.46
CA GLY A 232 20.86 -5.25 -21.88
C GLY A 232 21.76 -6.36 -22.37
N GLU A 233 22.87 -5.96 -22.98
CA GLU A 233 23.91 -6.86 -23.47
C GLU A 233 24.99 -7.03 -22.39
N TYR A 234 25.37 -8.27 -22.08
CA TYR A 234 26.49 -8.54 -21.19
C TYR A 234 27.82 -8.43 -21.92
N THR A 235 28.69 -7.51 -21.50
CA THR A 235 29.94 -7.20 -22.18
C THR A 235 31.11 -8.05 -21.69
N ILE A 236 32.22 -8.02 -22.43
CA ILE A 236 33.47 -8.71 -22.06
C ILE A 236 34.06 -8.14 -20.76
N ASP A 237 33.76 -6.86 -20.45
CA ASP A 237 34.18 -6.17 -19.24
C ASP A 237 33.27 -6.47 -18.02
N GLU A 238 32.53 -7.58 -18.07
CA GLU A 238 31.63 -8.05 -17.01
C GLU A 238 30.57 -7.01 -16.57
N THR A 239 30.12 -6.21 -17.53
CA THR A 239 29.16 -5.11 -17.32
C THR A 239 27.93 -5.33 -18.20
N ILE A 240 26.75 -4.89 -17.77
CA ILE A 240 25.55 -4.86 -18.61
C ILE A 240 25.48 -3.49 -19.28
N ARG A 241 25.59 -3.47 -20.62
CA ARG A 241 25.22 -2.30 -21.41
C ARG A 241 23.69 -2.25 -21.46
N VAL A 242 23.12 -1.31 -20.73
CA VAL A 242 21.67 -1.18 -20.58
C VAL A 242 21.09 -0.62 -21.88
N LEU A 243 20.14 -1.34 -22.48
CA LEU A 243 19.40 -0.90 -23.66
C LEU A 243 18.04 -0.33 -23.28
N ALA A 244 17.36 -0.99 -22.34
CA ALA A 244 16.10 -0.51 -21.80
C ALA A 244 16.01 -0.80 -20.29
N MET A 245 15.33 0.07 -19.56
CA MET A 245 15.03 -0.14 -18.15
C MET A 245 13.58 0.25 -17.84
N GLY A 246 12.92 -0.56 -17.02
CA GLY A 246 11.50 -0.38 -16.66
C GLY A 246 11.25 -0.69 -15.19
N HIS A 247 10.20 -0.11 -14.64
CA HIS A 247 9.65 -0.59 -13.37
C HIS A 247 8.97 -1.95 -13.58
N PRO A 248 8.93 -2.80 -12.54
CA PRO A 248 8.12 -4.02 -12.57
C PRO A 248 6.64 -3.68 -12.79
N PRO A 249 5.85 -4.58 -13.38
CA PRO A 249 4.41 -4.38 -13.51
C PRO A 249 3.76 -4.29 -12.12
N SER A 250 2.77 -3.40 -11.98
CA SER A 250 1.93 -3.33 -10.78
C SER A 250 0.93 -4.48 -10.70
N GLU A 251 0.58 -4.90 -9.48
CA GLU A 251 -0.52 -5.85 -9.24
C GLU A 251 -1.76 -5.12 -8.70
N LYS A 252 -2.88 -5.26 -9.41
CA LYS A 252 -4.16 -4.68 -8.99
C LYS A 252 -4.61 -5.22 -7.63
N ARG A 253 -5.33 -4.38 -6.86
CA ARG A 253 -5.88 -4.75 -5.55
C ARG A 253 -6.73 -6.02 -5.60
N ASP A 254 -7.58 -6.18 -6.62
CA ASP A 254 -8.47 -7.34 -6.72
C ASP A 254 -7.72 -8.67 -6.85
N ILE A 255 -6.60 -8.67 -7.58
CA ILE A 255 -5.75 -9.85 -7.80
C ILE A 255 -5.03 -10.21 -6.49
N SER A 256 -4.36 -9.23 -5.88
CA SER A 256 -3.63 -9.44 -4.62
C SER A 256 -4.57 -9.87 -3.49
N ARG A 257 -5.79 -9.33 -3.42
CA ARG A 257 -6.81 -9.75 -2.46
C ARG A 257 -7.41 -11.12 -2.74
N ALA A 258 -7.53 -11.54 -4.00
CA ALA A 258 -7.94 -12.91 -4.32
C ALA A 258 -6.93 -13.94 -3.79
N LEU A 259 -5.64 -13.60 -3.78
CA LEU A 259 -4.57 -14.47 -3.30
C LEU A 259 -4.40 -14.41 -1.77
N HIS A 260 -4.43 -13.21 -1.19
CA HIS A 260 -4.05 -12.98 0.20
C HIS A 260 -5.11 -12.26 1.05
N GLY A 261 -6.37 -12.26 0.62
CA GLY A 261 -7.47 -11.62 1.36
C GLY A 261 -7.73 -12.20 2.75
N HIS A 262 -7.21 -13.39 3.04
CA HIS A 262 -7.25 -14.03 4.36
C HIS A 262 -6.18 -13.50 5.33
N VAL A 263 -5.19 -12.75 4.85
CA VAL A 263 -4.10 -12.22 5.66
C VAL A 263 -4.50 -10.87 6.25
N ASP A 264 -4.45 -10.75 7.56
CA ASP A 264 -4.67 -9.48 8.25
C ASP A 264 -3.38 -8.65 8.25
N PHE A 265 -3.22 -7.79 7.24
CA PHE A 265 -2.08 -6.88 7.14
C PHE A 265 -2.18 -5.69 8.12
N LEU A 266 -3.37 -5.37 8.63
CA LEU A 266 -3.63 -4.16 9.40
C LEU A 266 -3.76 -4.41 10.91
N GLY A 267 -3.99 -5.66 11.33
CA GLY A 267 -4.26 -6.02 12.72
C GLY A 267 -5.69 -5.67 13.18
N THR A 268 -6.59 -5.44 12.22
CA THR A 268 -7.99 -5.02 12.47
C THR A 268 -9.00 -6.11 12.08
N GLY A 269 -8.51 -7.33 11.83
CA GLY A 269 -9.25 -8.43 11.25
C GLY A 269 -9.19 -8.39 9.72
N ALA A 270 -8.91 -9.55 9.12
CA ALA A 270 -9.02 -9.74 7.67
C ALA A 270 -10.49 -9.64 7.24
N ILE A 271 -10.76 -8.95 6.14
CA ILE A 271 -12.09 -8.84 5.54
C ILE A 271 -12.12 -9.75 4.33
N SER A 272 -13.03 -10.73 4.32
CA SER A 272 -13.21 -11.60 3.17
C SER A 272 -13.73 -10.83 1.96
N LEU A 273 -13.48 -11.36 0.75
CA LEU A 273 -14.01 -10.75 -0.48
C LEU A 273 -15.54 -10.66 -0.49
N LYS A 274 -16.22 -11.64 0.13
CA LYS A 274 -17.69 -11.64 0.25
C LYS A 274 -18.18 -10.52 1.16
N GLU A 275 -17.58 -10.35 2.33
CA GLU A 275 -17.94 -9.29 3.26
C GLU A 275 -17.68 -7.91 2.67
N GLU A 276 -16.57 -7.73 1.97
CA GLU A 276 -16.31 -6.48 1.27
C GLU A 276 -17.42 -6.18 0.25
N GLN A 277 -17.77 -7.16 -0.60
CA GLN A 277 -18.86 -7.02 -1.57
C GLN A 277 -20.19 -6.64 -0.92
N LYS A 278 -20.46 -7.20 0.27
CA LYS A 278 -21.66 -6.88 1.07
C LYS A 278 -21.72 -5.42 1.50
N TYR A 279 -20.58 -4.79 1.80
CA TYR A 279 -20.53 -3.41 2.29
C TYR A 279 -20.39 -2.35 1.17
N ILE A 280 -20.14 -2.74 -0.08
CA ILE A 280 -20.03 -1.80 -1.21
C ILE A 280 -21.28 -0.91 -1.33
N PRO A 281 -22.52 -1.43 -1.32
CA PRO A 281 -23.72 -0.59 -1.42
C PRO A 281 -23.83 0.42 -0.28
N THR A 282 -23.46 0.01 0.95
CA THR A 282 -23.44 0.89 2.12
C THR A 282 -22.47 2.05 1.96
N VAL A 283 -21.26 1.78 1.49
CA VAL A 283 -20.25 2.81 1.25
C VAL A 283 -20.72 3.77 0.15
N GLN A 284 -21.31 3.25 -0.93
CA GLN A 284 -21.80 4.06 -2.05
C GLN A 284 -23.03 4.92 -1.68
N ALA A 285 -23.91 4.42 -0.81
CA ALA A 285 -25.09 5.14 -0.35
C ALA A 285 -24.73 6.31 0.60
N ASN A 286 -23.62 6.22 1.32
CA ASN A 286 -23.18 7.22 2.29
C ASN A 286 -22.28 8.30 1.65
N THR A 287 -22.79 8.99 0.62
CA THR A 287 -22.04 10.00 -0.15
C THR A 287 -21.62 11.24 0.65
N GLN A 288 -22.29 11.48 1.78
CA GLN A 288 -21.98 12.58 2.70
C GLN A 288 -20.69 12.34 3.51
N VAL A 289 -20.21 11.10 3.57
CA VAL A 289 -18.97 10.78 4.30
C VAL A 289 -17.79 11.38 3.55
N SER A 290 -17.03 12.22 4.24
CA SER A 290 -15.85 12.89 3.68
C SER A 290 -14.73 12.97 4.70
N PHE A 291 -13.49 12.91 4.21
CA PHE A 291 -12.27 13.10 4.98
C PHE A 291 -11.59 14.38 4.50
N VAL A 292 -11.32 15.30 5.42
CA VAL A 292 -10.53 16.51 5.17
C VAL A 292 -9.07 16.18 5.42
N ILE A 293 -8.18 16.44 4.45
CA ILE A 293 -6.75 16.22 4.60
C ILE A 293 -5.97 17.49 4.33
N LEU A 294 -5.23 17.94 5.34
CA LEU A 294 -4.35 19.10 5.32
C LEU A 294 -2.90 18.65 5.48
N SER A 295 -1.96 19.38 4.87
CA SER A 295 -0.52 19.14 5.01
C SER A 295 0.23 20.44 5.26
N ASP A 296 1.37 20.36 5.96
CA ASP A 296 2.15 21.52 6.38
C ASP A 296 1.30 22.55 7.15
N VAL A 297 0.56 22.07 8.14
CA VAL A 297 -0.28 22.90 9.03
C VAL A 297 0.60 23.66 10.04
N TRP A 298 1.29 24.68 9.57
CA TRP A 298 2.23 25.49 10.37
C TRP A 298 1.52 26.32 11.44
N LEU A 299 1.44 25.83 12.67
CA LEU A 299 0.74 26.46 13.79
C LEU A 299 1.44 27.75 14.28
N ASP A 300 2.69 27.96 13.90
CA ASP A 300 3.45 29.17 14.20
C ASP A 300 3.31 30.27 13.14
N HIS A 301 2.73 29.96 11.98
CA HIS A 301 2.49 30.94 10.95
C HIS A 301 1.24 31.77 11.30
N PRO A 302 1.32 33.12 11.27
CA PRO A 302 0.27 34.00 11.83
C PRO A 302 -1.09 33.85 11.14
N ARG A 303 -1.10 33.41 9.88
CA ARG A 303 -2.34 33.26 9.11
C ARG A 303 -3.00 31.87 9.23
N THR A 304 -2.30 30.88 9.78
CA THR A 304 -2.81 29.50 9.87
C THR A 304 -3.99 29.41 10.84
N MET A 305 -3.88 29.98 12.04
CA MET A 305 -4.96 29.93 13.05
C MET A 305 -6.24 30.64 12.59
N PRO A 306 -6.18 31.85 11.99
CA PRO A 306 -7.35 32.46 11.33
C PRO A 306 -7.94 31.61 10.20
N ALA A 307 -7.11 30.98 9.38
CA ALA A 307 -7.57 30.13 8.27
C ALA A 307 -8.28 28.87 8.78
N LEU A 308 -7.69 28.19 9.77
CA LEU A 308 -8.31 27.05 10.44
C LEU A 308 -9.62 27.42 11.12
N ARG A 309 -9.71 28.62 11.72
CA ARG A 309 -10.96 29.13 12.28
C ARG A 309 -12.06 29.20 11.20
N LYS A 310 -11.80 29.88 10.08
CA LYS A 310 -12.79 29.98 8.99
C LYS A 310 -13.16 28.61 8.42
N LEU A 311 -12.18 27.71 8.28
CA LEU A 311 -12.40 26.34 7.82
C LEU A 311 -13.34 25.58 8.77
N PHE A 312 -13.08 25.65 10.08
CA PHE A 312 -13.92 24.99 11.08
C PHE A 312 -15.31 25.63 11.21
N GLU A 313 -15.43 26.96 11.06
CA GLU A 313 -16.71 27.67 10.98
C GLU A 313 -17.55 27.11 9.81
N GLY A 314 -16.97 27.03 8.61
CA GLY A 314 -17.65 26.49 7.44
C GLY A 314 -18.17 25.06 7.64
N TYR A 315 -17.37 24.16 8.21
CA TYR A 315 -17.82 22.78 8.49
C TYR A 315 -18.75 22.66 9.71
N ALA A 316 -18.68 23.58 10.67
CA ALA A 316 -19.60 23.60 11.80
C ALA A 316 -21.01 24.00 11.34
N GLU A 317 -21.10 24.95 10.40
CA GLU A 317 -22.36 25.43 9.80
C GLU A 317 -22.94 24.43 8.78
N ALA A 318 -22.09 23.71 8.03
CA ALA A 318 -22.51 22.70 7.07
C ALA A 318 -22.92 21.37 7.73
N VAL A 319 -24.06 21.35 8.42
CA VAL A 319 -24.54 20.18 9.21
C VAL A 319 -24.61 18.88 8.39
N GLU A 320 -25.08 18.94 7.14
CA GLU A 320 -25.23 17.77 6.26
C GLU A 320 -23.90 17.24 5.70
N TYR A 321 -22.88 18.10 5.60
CA TYR A 321 -21.58 17.77 4.99
C TYR A 321 -20.45 17.82 6.01
N ARG A 322 -20.76 17.59 7.29
CA ARG A 322 -19.74 17.56 8.34
C ARG A 322 -18.76 16.42 8.07
N PRO A 323 -17.46 16.70 7.97
CA PRO A 323 -16.47 15.67 7.70
C PRO A 323 -16.42 14.65 8.83
N MET A 324 -16.30 13.37 8.47
CA MET A 324 -16.12 12.29 9.45
C MET A 324 -14.72 12.36 10.07
N VAL A 325 -13.73 12.79 9.27
CA VAL A 325 -12.30 12.77 9.65
C VAL A 325 -11.62 14.06 9.20
N PHE A 326 -10.81 14.62 10.08
CA PHE A 326 -9.82 15.65 9.79
C PHE A 326 -8.43 15.07 10.00
N VAL A 327 -7.65 14.95 8.93
CA VAL A 327 -6.24 14.54 8.96
C VAL A 327 -5.38 15.79 8.83
N LEU A 328 -4.68 16.16 9.90
CA LEU A 328 -3.73 17.25 9.92
C LEU A 328 -2.33 16.66 9.85
N CYS A 329 -1.70 16.76 8.68
CA CYS A 329 -0.31 16.37 8.50
C CYS A 329 0.60 17.54 8.85
N GLY A 330 1.72 17.23 9.52
CA GLY A 330 2.80 18.16 9.75
C GLY A 330 3.44 18.64 8.43
N ASN A 331 4.48 19.47 8.46
CA ASN A 331 5.12 19.96 9.68
C ASN A 331 4.20 20.93 10.43
N PHE A 332 4.20 20.87 11.76
CA PHE A 332 3.36 21.78 12.56
C PHE A 332 4.04 23.11 12.92
N CYS A 333 5.33 23.25 12.58
CA CYS A 333 6.07 24.52 12.65
C CYS A 333 6.94 24.70 11.40
N GLN A 334 7.08 25.95 10.91
CA GLN A 334 7.78 26.25 9.65
C GLN A 334 9.27 25.88 9.66
N ARG A 335 9.96 26.22 10.76
CA ARG A 335 11.42 26.03 10.92
C ARG A 335 11.77 24.82 11.80
N GLY A 336 10.81 23.93 12.01
CA GLY A 336 10.94 22.84 12.98
C GLY A 336 10.99 23.34 14.43
N TRP A 337 11.48 22.47 15.30
CA TRP A 337 11.50 22.67 16.76
C TRP A 337 12.91 22.88 17.32
N GLU A 338 13.94 22.56 16.54
CA GLU A 338 15.34 22.67 16.90
C GLU A 338 15.75 24.14 16.90
N GLY A 339 16.06 24.69 18.07
CA GLY A 339 16.51 26.08 18.23
C GLY A 339 15.87 26.81 19.40
N GLU A 340 16.31 28.05 19.60
CA GLU A 340 15.88 28.85 20.74
C GLU A 340 14.37 29.14 20.70
N GLY A 341 13.67 28.74 21.77
CA GLY A 341 12.23 28.92 21.89
C GLY A 341 11.36 28.03 20.98
N GLY A 342 11.96 27.10 20.20
CA GLY A 342 11.22 26.19 19.30
C GLY A 342 10.20 25.32 20.05
N LEU A 343 10.61 24.73 21.17
CA LEU A 343 9.72 23.93 22.03
C LEU A 343 8.52 24.74 22.54
N LYS A 344 8.77 25.98 23.00
CA LYS A 344 7.71 26.88 23.49
C LYS A 344 6.74 27.27 22.38
N ARG A 345 7.25 27.55 21.18
CA ARG A 345 6.44 27.85 19.98
C ARG A 345 5.54 26.67 19.62
N TYR A 346 6.10 25.46 19.61
CA TYR A 346 5.36 24.23 19.32
C TYR A 346 4.23 23.99 20.33
N THR A 347 4.55 24.07 21.63
CA THR A 347 3.56 23.94 22.71
C THR A 347 2.48 25.01 22.63
N ASN A 348 2.85 26.26 22.35
CA ASN A 348 1.89 27.35 22.19
C ASN A 348 0.97 27.13 20.98
N GLY A 349 1.50 26.64 19.86
CA GLY A 349 0.72 26.31 18.67
C GLY A 349 -0.34 25.25 18.95
N PHE A 350 0.03 24.12 19.58
CA PHE A 350 -0.94 23.08 19.94
C PHE A 350 -1.93 23.50 21.02
N ASN A 351 -1.50 24.33 21.98
CA ASN A 351 -2.41 24.94 22.95
C ASN A 351 -3.47 25.81 22.26
N ALA A 352 -3.04 26.68 21.34
CA ALA A 352 -3.93 27.56 20.59
C ALA A 352 -4.88 26.76 19.68
N LEU A 353 -4.38 25.71 19.02
CA LEU A 353 -5.20 24.78 18.24
C LEU A 353 -6.24 24.06 19.10
N THR A 354 -5.85 23.63 20.30
CA THR A 354 -6.77 23.00 21.25
C THR A 354 -7.90 23.96 21.62
N ASP A 355 -7.56 25.21 21.98
CA ASP A 355 -8.55 26.22 22.35
C ASP A 355 -9.47 26.58 21.16
N LEU A 356 -8.93 26.58 19.93
CA LEU A 356 -9.71 26.75 18.71
C LEU A 356 -10.71 25.60 18.51
N LEU A 357 -10.27 24.34 18.57
CA LEU A 357 -11.14 23.18 18.42
C LEU A 357 -12.23 23.12 19.51
N GLN A 358 -11.92 23.55 20.73
CA GLN A 358 -12.92 23.66 21.80
C GLN A 358 -14.01 24.68 21.50
N SER A 359 -13.73 25.72 20.72
CA SER A 359 -14.75 26.69 20.29
C SER A 359 -15.75 26.14 19.28
N PHE A 360 -15.50 24.94 18.71
CA PHE A 360 -16.38 24.27 17.75
C PHE A 360 -16.85 22.90 18.28
N PRO A 361 -17.70 22.84 19.32
CA PRO A 361 -18.17 21.57 19.90
C PRO A 361 -18.92 20.69 18.90
N LEU A 362 -19.54 21.29 17.88
CA LEU A 362 -20.20 20.56 16.80
C LEU A 362 -19.23 19.65 16.03
N LEU A 363 -17.96 20.01 15.91
CA LEU A 363 -16.98 19.19 15.20
C LEU A 363 -16.42 18.06 16.05
N HIS A 364 -16.71 17.99 17.35
CA HIS A 364 -16.19 16.95 18.26
C HIS A 364 -16.71 15.53 17.95
N SER A 365 -17.75 15.42 17.13
CA SER A 365 -18.21 14.15 16.56
C SER A 365 -17.24 13.57 15.52
N SER A 366 -16.36 14.39 14.94
CA SER A 366 -15.40 14.02 13.90
C SER A 366 -14.09 13.52 14.51
N HIS A 367 -13.37 12.65 13.79
CA HIS A 367 -12.03 12.22 14.19
C HIS A 367 -11.00 13.27 13.82
N PHE A 368 -10.10 13.63 14.74
CA PHE A 368 -8.97 14.51 14.46
C PHE A 368 -7.67 13.71 14.54
N ILE A 369 -7.03 13.49 13.40
CA ILE A 369 -5.86 12.65 13.26
C ILE A 369 -4.65 13.52 12.96
N PHE A 370 -3.63 13.44 13.79
CA PHE A 370 -2.41 14.23 13.68
C PHE A 370 -1.25 13.33 13.25
N VAL A 371 -0.72 13.59 12.05
CA VAL A 371 0.38 12.81 11.44
C VAL A 371 1.65 13.65 11.43
N PRO A 372 2.75 13.22 12.07
CA PRO A 372 3.97 14.02 12.18
C PRO A 372 4.71 14.15 10.84
N GLY A 373 5.20 15.34 10.56
CA GLY A 373 6.08 15.64 9.43
C GLY A 373 7.57 15.42 9.73
N PRO A 374 8.44 15.59 8.72
CA PRO A 374 9.89 15.38 8.85
C PRO A 374 10.63 16.37 9.74
N LEU A 375 10.06 17.56 10.00
CA LEU A 375 10.67 18.61 10.83
C LEU A 375 10.03 18.70 12.22
N ASP A 376 9.13 17.78 12.55
CA ASP A 376 8.45 17.78 13.84
C ASP A 376 9.34 17.19 14.96
N PRO A 377 9.05 17.51 16.24
CA PRO A 377 9.79 17.03 17.41
C PRO A 377 9.94 15.51 17.49
N TRP A 378 11.10 15.05 17.95
CA TRP A 378 11.43 13.63 18.17
C TRP A 378 11.26 12.72 16.94
N SER A 379 11.03 13.31 15.76
CA SER A 379 11.12 12.63 14.48
C SER A 379 12.60 12.41 14.18
N SER A 380 13.07 11.16 14.32
CA SER A 380 14.30 10.78 13.65
C SER A 380 14.05 10.81 12.13
N GLY A 381 15.08 11.02 11.32
CA GLY A 381 14.95 10.89 9.85
C GLY A 381 14.48 9.50 9.39
N THR A 382 14.39 8.54 10.31
CA THR A 382 14.02 7.14 10.12
C THR A 382 12.51 6.93 10.04
N LEU A 383 12.09 6.01 9.17
CA LEU A 383 10.70 5.57 9.01
C LEU A 383 10.46 4.15 9.56
N PRO A 384 9.23 3.80 10.00
CA PRO A 384 8.14 4.71 10.35
C PRO A 384 8.53 5.66 11.48
N ARG A 385 7.91 6.84 11.53
CA ARG A 385 8.09 7.80 12.63
C ARG A 385 6.99 7.60 13.68
N PRO A 386 7.32 7.62 14.98
CA PRO A 386 6.32 7.53 16.03
C PRO A 386 5.44 8.79 16.07
N ALA A 387 4.30 8.68 16.74
CA ALA A 387 3.44 9.82 17.03
C ALA A 387 4.15 10.94 17.81
N LEU A 388 3.61 12.16 17.72
CA LEU A 388 4.12 13.28 18.50
C LEU A 388 4.05 13.00 20.01
N PRO A 389 5.09 13.36 20.79
CA PRO A 389 5.13 13.07 22.21
C PRO A 389 3.97 13.67 23.00
N SER A 390 3.61 12.96 24.09
CA SER A 390 2.53 13.34 25.01
C SER A 390 2.68 14.75 25.59
N THR A 391 3.89 15.29 25.65
CA THR A 391 4.19 16.67 26.03
C THR A 391 3.36 17.70 25.25
N PHE A 392 3.08 17.45 23.96
CA PHE A 392 2.27 18.35 23.13
C PHE A 392 0.85 17.84 22.92
N SER A 393 0.67 16.53 22.84
CA SER A 393 -0.61 15.93 22.48
C SER A 393 -1.58 15.79 23.66
N SER A 394 -1.09 15.64 24.90
CA SER A 394 -1.92 15.30 26.07
C SER A 394 -3.06 16.29 26.35
N ARG A 395 -2.81 17.60 26.23
CA ARG A 395 -3.86 18.62 26.45
C ARG A 395 -4.97 18.50 25.40
N LEU A 396 -4.59 18.29 24.14
CA LEU A 396 -5.53 18.20 23.03
C LEU A 396 -6.37 16.92 23.13
N THR A 397 -5.73 15.77 23.32
CA THR A 397 -6.41 14.47 23.44
C THR A 397 -7.31 14.39 24.67
N ALA A 398 -6.95 15.06 25.77
CA ALA A 398 -7.81 15.12 26.96
C ALA A 398 -9.06 15.99 26.77
N ARG A 399 -9.04 16.95 25.84
CA ARG A 399 -10.13 17.91 25.62
C ARG A 399 -10.99 17.60 24.41
N ILE A 400 -10.44 16.89 23.41
CA ILE A 400 -11.11 16.55 22.16
C ILE A 400 -11.28 15.02 22.10
N PRO A 401 -12.50 14.48 22.29
CA PRO A 401 -12.72 13.05 22.52
C PRO A 401 -12.19 12.10 21.44
N LYS A 402 -12.25 12.52 20.17
CA LYS A 402 -11.82 11.72 19.00
C LYS A 402 -10.50 12.21 18.39
N ALA A 403 -9.66 12.88 19.17
CA ALA A 403 -8.33 13.27 18.72
C ALA A 403 -7.31 12.15 18.93
N ARG A 404 -6.53 11.85 17.88
CA ARG A 404 -5.48 10.82 17.89
C ARG A 404 -4.21 11.37 17.26
N PHE A 405 -3.09 11.20 17.94
CA PHE A 405 -1.77 11.41 17.38
C PHE A 405 -1.21 10.05 17.02
N VAL A 406 -0.77 9.90 15.77
CA VAL A 406 -0.38 8.61 15.19
C VAL A 406 0.97 8.71 14.50
N SER A 407 1.52 7.57 14.11
CA SER A 407 2.75 7.46 13.34
C SER A 407 2.68 8.10 11.96
N ASN A 408 3.84 8.22 11.32
CA ASN A 408 3.94 8.52 9.89
C ASN A 408 4.80 7.45 9.19
N PRO A 409 4.26 6.69 8.22
CA PRO A 409 2.86 6.74 7.74
C PRO A 409 1.87 6.21 8.78
N CYS A 410 0.58 6.37 8.51
CA CYS A 410 -0.52 5.68 9.17
C CYS A 410 -1.55 5.23 8.13
N ARG A 411 -2.54 4.41 8.53
CA ARG A 411 -3.61 3.97 7.62
C ARG A 411 -4.98 4.24 8.22
N LEU A 412 -5.92 4.65 7.38
CA LEU A 412 -7.33 4.74 7.72
C LEU A 412 -8.05 3.58 7.04
N ARG A 413 -8.78 2.79 7.82
CA ARG A 413 -9.67 1.75 7.31
C ARG A 413 -11.10 2.26 7.39
N TYR A 414 -11.81 2.17 6.29
CA TYR A 414 -13.24 2.45 6.21
C TYR A 414 -13.92 1.31 5.47
N PHE A 415 -14.59 0.41 6.20
CA PHE A 415 -15.04 -0.88 5.68
C PHE A 415 -13.88 -1.65 5.02
N GLY A 416 -14.03 -2.07 3.76
CA GLY A 416 -12.98 -2.73 2.97
C GLY A 416 -11.95 -1.77 2.35
N GLN A 417 -12.16 -0.46 2.46
CA GLN A 417 -11.25 0.54 1.90
C GLN A 417 -10.08 0.81 2.83
N GLU A 418 -8.94 1.04 2.19
CA GLU A 418 -7.68 1.34 2.85
C GLU A 418 -7.09 2.62 2.29
N ILE A 419 -6.91 3.62 3.15
CA ILE A 419 -6.35 4.92 2.81
C ILE A 419 -5.04 5.09 3.58
N VAL A 420 -3.91 5.12 2.85
CA VAL A 420 -2.59 5.29 3.45
C VAL A 420 -2.26 6.78 3.52
N ILE A 421 -1.90 7.30 4.69
CA ILE A 421 -1.43 8.69 4.86
C ILE A 421 0.07 8.68 5.05
N TYR A 422 0.80 9.39 4.20
CA TYR A 422 2.24 9.50 4.27
C TYR A 422 2.71 10.94 4.08
N ARG A 423 3.24 11.53 5.16
CA ARG A 423 3.77 12.90 5.14
C ARG A 423 5.28 12.89 4.90
N GLU A 424 5.70 13.20 3.68
CA GLU A 424 7.12 13.27 3.35
C GLU A 424 7.37 14.20 2.15
N ASP A 425 8.55 14.82 2.11
CA ASP A 425 8.99 15.59 0.94
C ASP A 425 9.63 14.63 -0.09
N LEU A 426 8.82 13.68 -0.56
CA LEU A 426 9.23 12.51 -1.35
C LEU A 426 9.68 12.90 -2.76
N MET A 427 8.89 13.73 -3.45
CA MET A 427 9.18 14.15 -4.84
C MET A 427 10.58 14.74 -4.95
N GLY A 428 10.87 15.75 -4.12
CA GLY A 428 12.18 16.40 -4.13
C GLY A 428 13.33 15.45 -3.79
N ARG A 429 13.07 14.37 -3.05
CA ARG A 429 14.09 13.38 -2.69
C ARG A 429 14.36 12.40 -3.82
N MET A 430 13.32 11.93 -4.49
CA MET A 430 13.46 11.03 -5.63
C MET A 430 14.13 11.74 -6.80
N VAL A 431 13.74 12.98 -7.10
CA VAL A 431 14.37 13.79 -8.14
C VAL A 431 15.86 14.02 -7.86
N ARG A 432 16.27 14.22 -6.59
CA ARG A 432 17.70 14.35 -6.23
C ARG A 432 18.50 13.06 -6.34
N GLY A 433 17.83 11.90 -6.22
CA GLY A 433 18.45 10.58 -6.27
C GLY A 433 18.30 9.87 -7.62
N LEU A 434 17.92 10.62 -8.65
CA LEU A 434 17.56 10.08 -9.96
C LEU A 434 18.79 9.50 -10.66
N VAL A 435 18.61 8.29 -11.19
CA VAL A 435 19.59 7.54 -11.99
C VAL A 435 19.15 7.51 -13.46
N GLY A 436 17.84 7.49 -13.71
CA GLY A 436 17.26 7.56 -15.05
C GLY A 436 15.82 8.06 -14.99
N VAL A 437 15.39 8.72 -16.04
CA VAL A 437 13.99 9.13 -16.27
C VAL A 437 13.76 9.16 -17.77
N LYS A 438 12.53 8.86 -18.20
CA LYS A 438 12.14 9.07 -19.59
C LYS A 438 12.07 10.58 -19.86
N GLU A 439 12.96 11.06 -20.71
CA GLU A 439 12.97 12.45 -21.16
C GLU A 439 11.88 12.64 -22.22
N GLU A 440 10.80 13.32 -21.85
CA GLU A 440 9.69 13.67 -22.74
C GLU A 440 9.32 15.14 -22.52
N GLU A 441 9.10 15.90 -23.61
CA GLU A 441 8.65 17.30 -23.50
C GLU A 441 7.30 17.36 -22.77
N GLY A 442 7.25 18.02 -21.63
CA GLY A 442 6.04 18.11 -20.80
C GLY A 442 5.79 16.89 -19.91
N ALA A 443 6.79 16.05 -19.65
CA ALA A 443 6.68 14.91 -18.74
C ALA A 443 6.05 15.29 -17.38
N ASP A 444 4.94 14.61 -17.05
CA ASP A 444 4.26 14.80 -15.77
C ASP A 444 5.01 14.02 -14.67
N MET A 445 5.93 14.72 -14.00
CA MET A 445 6.70 14.16 -12.89
C MET A 445 5.81 13.61 -11.77
N LYS A 446 4.59 14.15 -11.59
CA LYS A 446 3.62 13.66 -10.59
C LYS A 446 3.16 12.25 -10.95
N ARG A 447 2.85 12.02 -12.22
CA ARG A 447 2.51 10.69 -12.74
C ARG A 447 3.66 9.71 -12.56
N TYR A 448 4.89 10.11 -12.90
CA TYR A 448 6.08 9.25 -12.71
C TYR A 448 6.31 8.90 -11.24
N LEU A 449 6.13 9.84 -10.31
CA LEU A 449 6.22 9.57 -8.88
C LEU A 449 5.19 8.52 -8.44
N VAL A 450 3.92 8.70 -8.80
CA VAL A 450 2.85 7.79 -8.37
C VAL A 450 3.04 6.40 -8.96
N GLN A 451 3.36 6.31 -10.25
CA GLN A 451 3.68 5.04 -10.90
C GLN A 451 4.83 4.35 -10.17
N THR A 452 5.92 5.07 -9.87
CA THR A 452 7.06 4.51 -9.15
C THR A 452 6.64 3.94 -7.80
N ILE A 453 5.90 4.69 -6.99
CA ILE A 453 5.54 4.24 -5.64
C ILE A 453 4.64 3.00 -5.65
N LEU A 454 3.72 2.91 -6.59
CA LEU A 454 2.81 1.77 -6.72
C LEU A 454 3.49 0.55 -7.36
N ASP A 455 4.30 0.72 -8.39
CA ASP A 455 5.07 -0.36 -9.03
C ASP A 455 6.12 -0.94 -8.06
N GLN A 456 6.70 -0.09 -7.21
CA GLN A 456 7.60 -0.52 -6.15
C GLN A 456 6.87 -1.12 -4.95
N SER A 457 5.52 -1.10 -4.92
CA SER A 457 4.70 -1.60 -3.82
C SER A 457 5.17 -1.10 -2.43
N HIS A 458 5.69 0.13 -2.37
CA HIS A 458 6.39 0.63 -1.17
C HIS A 458 6.48 2.16 -1.15
N LEU A 459 6.19 2.78 0.00
CA LEU A 459 6.17 4.24 0.19
C LEU A 459 7.55 4.91 0.09
N SER A 460 8.62 4.15 0.31
CA SER A 460 10.00 4.65 0.26
C SER A 460 10.95 3.68 -0.44
N PRO A 461 10.94 3.62 -1.78
CA PRO A 461 11.86 2.81 -2.57
C PRO A 461 13.22 3.53 -2.73
N LEU A 462 13.80 3.97 -1.61
CA LEU A 462 15.03 4.73 -1.53
C LEU A 462 16.07 3.95 -0.69
N PRO A 463 17.38 4.16 -0.91
CA PRO A 463 18.40 3.46 -0.16
C PRO A 463 18.45 3.97 1.28
N GLN A 464 18.92 3.14 2.20
CA GLN A 464 19.04 3.45 3.64
C GLN A 464 19.90 4.71 3.92
N SER A 465 20.91 4.98 3.08
CA SER A 465 21.75 6.19 3.16
C SER A 465 20.95 7.47 2.91
N THR A 466 19.98 7.39 2.02
CA THR A 466 19.06 8.48 1.71
C THR A 466 17.97 8.48 2.76
N ARG A 467 17.19 7.41 2.87
CA ARG A 467 16.06 7.28 3.79
C ARG A 467 16.24 6.10 4.75
N PRO A 468 16.71 6.36 5.98
CA PRO A 468 16.77 5.33 7.01
C PRO A 468 15.39 4.74 7.27
N THR A 469 15.32 3.42 7.40
CA THR A 469 14.09 2.68 7.70
C THR A 469 14.37 1.65 8.78
N LEU A 470 13.50 1.58 9.78
CA LEU A 470 13.49 0.57 10.83
C LEU A 470 13.22 -0.79 10.19
N TRP A 471 14.23 -1.66 10.14
CA TRP A 471 14.19 -2.90 9.35
C TRP A 471 13.03 -3.83 9.72
N GLU A 472 12.71 -3.95 11.01
CA GLU A 472 11.64 -4.84 11.48
C GLU A 472 10.23 -4.22 11.33
N TYR A 473 10.15 -2.91 11.04
CA TYR A 473 8.89 -2.19 10.76
C TYR A 473 8.73 -1.85 9.28
N ASP A 474 9.56 -2.40 8.39
CA ASP A 474 9.48 -2.13 6.95
C ASP A 474 8.11 -2.51 6.34
N HIS A 475 7.49 -3.57 6.88
CA HIS A 475 6.16 -4.03 6.48
C HIS A 475 5.08 -2.94 6.61
N ALA A 476 5.23 -1.98 7.51
CA ALA A 476 4.27 -0.88 7.68
C ALA A 476 4.31 0.12 6.50
N LEU A 477 5.43 0.20 5.79
CA LEU A 477 5.63 1.07 4.62
C LEU A 477 5.22 0.43 3.29
N ARG A 478 4.85 -0.85 3.32
CA ARG A 478 4.47 -1.66 2.15
C ARG A 478 3.10 -1.25 1.59
N LEU A 479 2.99 -1.14 0.27
CA LEU A 479 1.73 -0.90 -0.46
C LEU A 479 1.21 -2.18 -1.13
N TYR A 480 1.32 -3.29 -0.41
CA TYR A 480 0.85 -4.60 -0.83
C TYR A 480 0.03 -5.23 0.30
N PRO A 481 -1.23 -5.65 0.06
CA PRO A 481 -2.01 -5.41 -1.15
C PRO A 481 -2.12 -3.93 -1.50
N MET A 482 -2.33 -3.60 -2.77
CA MET A 482 -2.45 -2.21 -3.21
C MET A 482 -3.62 -1.54 -2.47
N PRO A 483 -3.44 -0.37 -1.82
CA PRO A 483 -4.51 0.31 -1.09
C PRO A 483 -5.57 0.90 -2.04
N THR A 484 -6.71 1.32 -1.48
CA THR A 484 -7.74 2.05 -2.24
C THR A 484 -7.29 3.47 -2.54
N ALA A 485 -6.61 4.12 -1.59
CA ALA A 485 -6.01 5.43 -1.79
C ALA A 485 -4.68 5.63 -1.05
N VAL A 486 -3.83 6.48 -1.61
CA VAL A 486 -2.58 6.94 -0.98
C VAL A 486 -2.55 8.46 -0.96
N VAL A 487 -2.37 9.02 0.22
CA VAL A 487 -2.15 10.45 0.41
C VAL A 487 -0.66 10.69 0.55
N LEU A 488 -0.05 11.21 -0.51
CA LEU A 488 1.35 11.65 -0.52
C LEU A 488 1.39 13.12 -0.11
N ALA A 489 1.25 13.38 1.19
CA ALA A 489 1.34 14.72 1.75
C ALA A 489 2.78 15.24 1.58
N ASP A 490 2.99 16.00 0.52
CA ASP A 490 4.28 16.54 0.11
C ASP A 490 4.17 18.07 0.04
N LYS A 491 5.28 18.74 0.26
CA LYS A 491 5.41 20.19 0.08
C LYS A 491 5.39 20.61 -1.39
N TYR A 492 5.38 19.66 -2.32
CA TYR A 492 5.18 19.85 -3.75
C TYR A 492 3.79 20.41 -4.06
N GLU A 493 3.54 20.81 -5.31
CA GLU A 493 2.22 21.28 -5.73
C GLU A 493 1.16 20.17 -5.62
N ARG A 494 -0.11 20.59 -5.50
CA ARG A 494 -1.27 19.68 -5.45
C ARG A 494 -1.35 18.84 -6.72
N TYR A 495 -1.77 17.59 -6.55
CA TYR A 495 -2.15 16.72 -7.66
C TYR A 495 -3.07 15.61 -7.19
N GLU A 496 -3.80 15.02 -8.13
CA GLU A 496 -4.58 13.81 -7.92
C GLU A 496 -4.57 12.98 -9.20
N LEU A 497 -4.37 11.68 -9.06
CA LEU A 497 -4.42 10.76 -10.18
C LEU A 497 -4.82 9.36 -9.73
N THR A 498 -5.12 8.49 -10.67
CA THR A 498 -5.52 7.11 -10.37
C THR A 498 -4.74 6.18 -11.26
N TYR A 499 -4.05 5.24 -10.64
CA TYR A 499 -3.17 4.29 -11.31
C TYR A 499 -3.51 2.89 -10.80
N GLU A 500 -3.83 1.98 -11.73
CA GLU A 500 -4.19 0.58 -11.44
C GLU A 500 -5.32 0.39 -10.40
N GLY A 501 -6.21 1.38 -10.30
CA GLY A 501 -7.35 1.39 -9.37
C GLY A 501 -7.08 2.06 -8.01
N CYS A 502 -5.82 2.39 -7.69
CA CYS A 502 -5.46 3.15 -6.50
C CYS A 502 -5.52 4.66 -6.77
N HIS A 503 -6.28 5.40 -5.96
CA HIS A 503 -6.35 6.85 -6.05
C HIS A 503 -5.22 7.51 -5.24
N VAL A 504 -4.37 8.30 -5.88
CA VAL A 504 -3.22 8.94 -5.23
C VAL A 504 -3.30 10.45 -5.36
N PHE A 505 -3.17 11.16 -4.24
CA PHE A 505 -3.23 12.61 -4.25
C PHE A 505 -2.31 13.25 -3.22
N ASN A 506 -1.87 14.46 -3.54
CA ASN A 506 -1.17 15.35 -2.62
C ASN A 506 -2.09 16.55 -2.32
N PRO A 507 -2.46 16.80 -1.05
CA PRO A 507 -3.24 17.99 -0.69
C PRO A 507 -2.50 19.30 -0.96
N GLY A 508 -1.17 19.28 -1.10
CA GLY A 508 -0.35 20.49 -1.15
C GLY A 508 -0.17 21.11 0.23
N ARG A 509 0.49 22.27 0.28
CA ARG A 509 0.68 23.00 1.54
C ARG A 509 -0.59 23.74 1.92
N PHE A 510 -0.99 23.64 3.19
CA PHE A 510 -2.15 24.38 3.69
C PHE A 510 -1.96 25.88 3.56
N VAL A 511 -0.75 26.40 3.78
CA VAL A 511 -0.41 27.79 3.50
C VAL A 511 0.39 27.84 2.20
N SER A 512 -0.24 28.32 1.13
CA SER A 512 0.47 28.51 -0.14
C SER A 512 1.45 29.70 -0.05
N GLY A 513 2.62 29.57 -0.68
CA GLY A 513 3.62 30.65 -0.77
C GLY A 513 3.39 31.61 -1.94
N GLY A 514 2.16 31.69 -2.45
CA GLY A 514 1.80 32.42 -3.65
C GLY A 514 1.11 33.74 -3.32
N GLY A 515 1.81 34.83 -3.61
CA GLY A 515 1.32 36.19 -3.56
C GLY A 515 2.53 37.11 -3.49
N ALA A 516 2.93 37.65 -4.64
CA ALA A 516 3.72 38.88 -4.64
C ALA A 516 3.07 39.88 -3.67
N GLU A 517 3.87 40.69 -2.98
CA GLU A 517 3.43 41.67 -1.99
C GLU A 517 2.06 42.29 -2.33
N GLY A 518 0.97 41.81 -1.71
CA GLY A 518 -0.38 42.35 -1.90
C GLY A 518 -1.51 41.38 -2.26
N GLU A 519 -1.25 40.14 -2.70
CA GLU A 519 -2.32 39.15 -2.91
C GLU A 519 -2.57 38.32 -1.64
N GLY A 520 -3.80 38.31 -1.15
CA GLY A 520 -4.21 37.55 0.04
C GLY A 520 -3.95 36.07 -0.18
N GLY A 521 -2.95 35.50 0.50
CA GLY A 521 -2.56 34.10 0.24
C GLY A 521 -3.69 33.10 0.48
N GLU A 522 -3.81 32.18 -0.47
CA GLU A 522 -4.80 31.12 -0.53
C GLU A 522 -4.39 29.96 0.39
N PHE A 523 -5.37 29.34 1.06
CA PHE A 523 -5.16 28.14 1.86
C PHE A 523 -5.86 26.97 1.19
N GLU A 524 -5.15 25.86 1.00
CA GLU A 524 -5.66 24.72 0.24
C GLU A 524 -5.63 23.42 1.05
N TRP A 525 -6.62 22.56 0.82
CA TRP A 525 -6.68 21.21 1.35
C TRP A 525 -7.40 20.27 0.38
N ALA A 526 -7.36 18.98 0.68
CA ALA A 526 -8.08 17.97 -0.09
C ALA A 526 -9.27 17.43 0.70
N MET A 527 -10.38 17.21 -0.01
CA MET A 527 -11.53 16.44 0.48
C MET A 527 -11.50 15.09 -0.19
N TYR A 528 -11.51 13.99 0.57
CA TYR A 528 -11.62 12.64 0.03
C TYR A 528 -12.98 12.04 0.37
N TYR A 529 -13.65 11.46 -0.62
CA TYR A 529 -14.97 10.86 -0.47
C TYR A 529 -14.87 9.34 -0.66
N PRO A 530 -14.96 8.53 0.42
CA PRO A 530 -14.89 7.08 0.31
C PRO A 530 -15.94 6.49 -0.65
N ALA A 531 -17.13 7.08 -0.72
CA ALA A 531 -18.21 6.61 -1.60
C ALA A 531 -17.81 6.59 -3.09
N THR A 532 -17.05 7.58 -3.54
CA THR A 532 -16.60 7.71 -4.94
C THR A 532 -15.15 7.26 -5.14
N GLY A 533 -14.37 7.16 -4.06
CA GLY A 533 -12.93 6.88 -4.09
C GLY A 533 -12.12 8.03 -4.70
N ARG A 534 -12.63 9.26 -4.70
CA ARG A 534 -11.99 10.44 -5.33
C ARG A 534 -11.70 11.54 -4.31
N SER A 535 -10.67 12.34 -4.60
CA SER A 535 -10.43 13.61 -3.93
C SER A 535 -10.94 14.80 -4.73
N GLU A 536 -11.16 15.91 -4.03
CA GLU A 536 -11.49 17.22 -4.58
C GLU A 536 -10.61 18.30 -3.93
N ARG A 537 -10.34 19.38 -4.67
CA ARG A 537 -9.66 20.56 -4.13
C ARG A 537 -10.65 21.36 -3.29
N SER A 538 -10.20 21.84 -2.15
CA SER A 538 -10.89 22.89 -1.42
C SER A 538 -9.90 23.99 -1.06
N ALA A 539 -10.36 25.23 -1.14
CA ALA A 539 -9.53 26.38 -0.87
C ALA A 539 -10.31 27.47 -0.15
N LEU A 540 -9.60 28.30 0.63
CA LEU A 540 -10.15 29.49 1.26
C LEU A 540 -9.20 30.67 1.05
N THR A 541 -9.76 31.86 0.95
CA THR A 541 -9.02 33.12 0.96
C THR A 541 -9.34 33.89 2.22
N LEU A 542 -8.32 34.53 2.80
CA LEU A 542 -8.48 35.47 3.89
C LEU A 542 -8.24 36.86 3.34
N ASP A 543 -9.24 37.73 3.50
CA ASP A 543 -9.15 39.17 3.27
C ASP A 543 -8.15 39.85 4.22
#